data_AF-A0AAD9R279-F1
#
_entry.id   AF-A0AAD9R279-F1
#
_cell.length_a   1.000
_cell.length_b   1.000
_cell.length_c   1.000
_cell.angle_alpha   90.00
_cell.angle_beta   90.00
_cell.angle_gamma   90.00
#
_symmetry.space_group_name_H-M   'P 1'
#
loop_
_entity.id
_entity.type
_entity.pdbx_description
1 polymer ?
#
loop_
_entity_poly.entity_id
_entity_poly.type
_entity_poly.pdbx_seq_one_letter_code
_entity_poly.pdbx_strand_id
1 'polypeptide(L)'
;MIRGLLELYEASLDDQWLQWAVELQAKLDETLWDSEGAGYFMGTPGDPSILVRMKEAEQIIKASVTLLSKLPLALPELVSNYMLYLQPKRQIIIAGDRESEDTKQLLKCVHSHFIPNKVLMLCDGKPDSFLASKQTIFETLARKGGKATAYVCQNYTCSLPVNTVEALERLLSR
;
A
#
# COMPACT_ATOMS: atom_id res chain seq x y z
N MET A 1 -3.37 17.89 9.41
CA MET A 1 -4.48 18.73 9.92
C MET A 1 -4.33 20.19 9.50
N ILE A 2 -3.19 20.86 9.72
CA ILE A 2 -2.95 22.25 9.28
C ILE A 2 -3.27 22.48 7.79
N ARG A 3 -2.82 21.59 6.90
CA ARG A 3 -3.14 21.67 5.47
C ARG A 3 -4.65 21.72 5.17
N GLY A 4 -5.46 20.98 5.92
CA GLY A 4 -6.92 21.00 5.76
C GLY A 4 -7.54 22.32 6.21
N LEU A 5 -6.99 22.99 7.23
CA LEU A 5 -7.44 24.33 7.66
C LEU A 5 -7.10 25.40 6.61
N LEU A 6 -5.92 25.31 5.99
CA LEU A 6 -5.54 26.19 4.88
C LEU A 6 -6.45 25.98 3.66
N GLU A 7 -6.79 24.74 3.33
CA GLU A 7 -7.73 24.42 2.25
C GLU A 7 -9.15 24.93 2.54
N LEU A 8 -9.60 24.90 3.80
CA LEU A 8 -10.87 25.51 4.20
C LEU A 8 -10.86 27.02 4.07
N TYR A 9 -9.75 27.69 4.45
CA TYR A 9 -9.57 29.12 4.20
C TYR A 9 -9.60 29.43 2.69
N GLU A 10 -8.87 28.68 1.87
CA GLU A 10 -8.87 28.90 0.41
C GLU A 10 -10.26 28.71 -0.21
N ALA A 11 -11.06 27.78 0.31
CA ALA A 11 -12.40 27.48 -0.18
C ALA A 11 -13.48 28.47 0.32
N SER A 12 -13.31 29.03 1.52
CA SER A 12 -14.36 29.85 2.19
C SER A 12 -14.00 31.33 2.38
N LEU A 13 -12.70 31.67 2.30
CA LEU A 13 -12.11 32.97 2.63
C LEU A 13 -12.45 33.49 4.04
N ASP A 14 -12.76 32.57 4.96
CA ASP A 14 -12.99 32.89 6.36
C ASP A 14 -11.68 32.80 7.16
N ASP A 15 -11.24 33.97 7.66
CA ASP A 15 -9.99 34.15 8.40
C ASP A 15 -9.90 33.29 9.67
N GLN A 16 -11.03 32.82 10.22
CA GLN A 16 -11.05 31.95 11.39
C GLN A 16 -10.24 30.66 11.13
N TRP A 17 -10.30 30.09 9.92
CA TRP A 17 -9.55 28.89 9.56
C TRP A 17 -8.05 29.15 9.48
N LEU A 18 -7.66 30.32 8.99
CA LEU A 18 -6.27 30.74 8.93
C LEU A 18 -5.71 30.96 10.34
N GLN A 19 -6.49 31.59 11.22
CA GLN A 19 -6.12 31.79 12.61
C GLN A 19 -5.93 30.44 13.35
N TRP A 20 -6.86 29.50 13.16
CA TRP A 20 -6.71 28.15 13.70
C TRP A 20 -5.51 27.40 13.14
N ALA A 21 -5.16 27.59 11.86
CA ALA A 21 -3.97 26.98 11.29
C ALA A 21 -2.69 27.48 11.98
N VAL A 22 -2.61 28.79 12.26
CA VAL A 22 -1.48 29.41 12.98
C VAL A 22 -1.41 28.94 14.43
N GLU A 23 -2.54 28.94 15.15
CA GLU A 23 -2.60 28.48 16.53
C GLU A 23 -2.20 27.01 16.66
N LEU A 24 -2.67 26.17 15.74
CA LEU A 24 -2.31 24.76 15.70
C LEU A 24 -0.82 24.55 15.38
N GLN A 25 -0.26 25.34 14.47
CA GLN A 25 1.18 25.31 14.16
C GLN A 25 2.02 25.66 15.39
N ALA A 26 1.67 26.74 16.10
CA ALA A 26 2.37 27.15 17.31
C ALA A 26 2.33 26.05 18.39
N LYS A 27 1.21 25.34 18.54
CA LYS A 27 1.09 24.24 19.51
C LYS A 27 1.96 23.03 19.12
N LEU A 28 2.06 22.71 17.83
CA LEU A 28 2.97 21.67 17.36
C LEU A 28 4.43 22.05 17.60
N ASP A 29 4.78 23.32 17.36
CA ASP A 29 6.13 23.85 17.60
C ASP A 29 6.52 23.76 19.08
N GLU A 30 5.61 24.12 19.98
CA GLU A 30 5.83 24.03 21.43
C GLU A 30 6.01 22.58 21.90
N THR A 31 5.21 21.65 21.35
CA THR A 31 5.04 20.33 21.98
C THR A 31 5.89 19.25 21.31
N LEU A 32 6.12 19.36 19.99
CA LEU A 32 6.68 18.27 19.20
C LEU A 32 7.94 18.66 18.42
N TRP A 33 8.29 19.94 18.35
CA TRP A 33 9.48 20.37 17.61
C TRP A 33 10.77 19.87 18.23
N ASP A 34 11.69 19.44 17.36
CA ASP A 34 13.05 19.13 17.73
C ASP A 34 14.01 20.24 17.26
N SER A 35 14.58 20.93 18.25
CA SER A 35 15.57 21.98 18.03
C SER A 35 16.91 21.48 17.50
N GLU A 36 17.26 20.21 17.70
CA GLU A 36 18.56 19.65 17.29
C GLU A 36 18.50 18.94 15.92
N GLY A 37 17.43 18.19 15.65
CA GLY A 37 17.28 17.35 14.45
C GLY A 37 16.29 17.84 13.40
N ALA A 38 15.81 19.09 13.50
CA ALA A 38 14.93 19.77 12.55
C ALA A 38 13.72 18.93 12.08
N GLY A 39 12.64 18.92 12.85
CA GLY A 39 11.37 18.26 12.50
C GLY A 39 10.49 18.03 13.72
N TYR A 40 9.33 17.39 13.53
CA TYR A 40 8.43 17.06 14.65
C TYR A 40 8.59 15.60 15.07
N PHE A 41 8.59 15.35 16.38
CA PHE A 41 8.44 13.99 16.90
C PHE A 41 7.01 13.48 16.66
N MET A 42 6.88 12.20 16.28
CA MET A 42 5.59 11.51 16.37
C MET A 42 5.29 11.18 17.83
N GLY A 43 4.38 11.95 18.44
CA GLY A 43 3.87 11.76 19.81
C GLY A 43 4.54 12.64 20.88
N THR A 44 3.84 12.84 21.99
CA THR A 44 4.24 13.79 23.05
C THR A 44 5.53 13.35 23.76
N PRO A 45 6.43 14.29 24.12
CA PRO A 45 7.61 13.99 24.93
C PRO A 45 7.21 13.27 26.22
N GLY A 46 7.88 12.16 26.55
CA GLY A 46 7.69 11.43 27.80
C GLY A 46 6.56 10.39 27.84
N ASP A 47 5.79 10.17 26.77
CA ASP A 47 4.82 9.07 26.73
C ASP A 47 5.53 7.69 26.76
N PRO A 48 5.36 6.87 27.82
CA PRO A 48 6.02 5.58 27.98
C PRO A 48 5.45 4.49 27.08
N SER A 49 4.30 4.71 26.43
CA SER A 49 3.72 3.77 25.46
C SER A 49 4.40 3.81 24.09
N ILE A 50 5.20 4.84 23.82
CA ILE A 50 5.89 5.05 22.54
C ILE A 50 7.33 4.51 22.66
N LEU A 51 7.52 3.25 22.26
CA LEU A 51 8.80 2.55 22.32
C LEU A 51 9.85 3.07 21.32
N VAL A 52 9.40 3.55 20.15
CA VAL A 52 10.25 4.10 19.09
C VAL A 52 9.61 5.37 18.56
N ARG A 53 10.32 6.50 18.69
CA ARG A 53 9.88 7.80 18.16
C ARG A 53 10.40 7.95 16.73
N MET A 54 9.56 7.64 15.75
CA MET A 54 9.92 7.76 14.33
C MET A 54 9.99 9.24 13.91
N LYS A 55 11.14 9.66 13.38
CA LYS A 55 11.40 10.97 12.71
C LYS A 55 11.82 10.83 11.25
N GLU A 56 11.98 9.59 10.78
CA GLU A 56 12.85 9.26 9.67
C GLU A 56 12.36 9.83 8.34
N ALA A 57 11.06 9.79 8.07
CA ALA A 57 10.53 10.27 6.78
C ALA A 57 10.76 11.77 6.56
N GLU A 58 10.50 12.61 7.56
CA GLU A 58 10.69 14.06 7.45
C GLU A 58 12.17 14.43 7.33
N GLN A 59 13.04 13.79 8.12
CA GLN A 59 14.48 14.04 8.07
C GLN A 59 15.09 13.58 6.75
N ILE A 60 14.69 12.42 6.23
CA ILE A 60 15.12 11.91 4.92
C ILE A 60 14.65 12.85 3.80
N ILE A 61 13.40 13.32 3.86
CA ILE A 61 12.87 14.26 2.88
C ILE A 61 13.64 15.57 2.95
N LYS A 62 13.85 16.16 4.13
CA LYS A 62 14.63 17.39 4.33
C LYS A 62 16.06 17.26 3.80
N ALA A 63 16.75 16.19 4.14
CA ALA A 63 18.09 15.90 3.62
C ALA A 63 18.10 15.74 2.09
N SER A 64 16.98 15.32 1.50
CA SER A 64 16.84 15.06 0.07
C SER A 64 16.15 16.20 -0.70
N VAL A 65 15.75 17.32 -0.06
CA VAL A 65 15.00 18.42 -0.71
C VAL A 65 15.75 18.96 -1.93
N THR A 66 17.06 19.13 -1.82
CA THR A 66 17.89 19.61 -2.92
C THR A 66 17.88 18.64 -4.10
N LEU A 67 17.88 17.33 -3.82
CA LEU A 67 17.84 16.29 -4.85
C LEU A 67 16.46 16.19 -5.49
N LEU A 68 15.39 16.25 -4.69
CA LEU A 68 14.00 16.31 -5.14
C LEU A 68 13.75 17.53 -6.05
N SER A 69 14.30 18.69 -5.69
CA SER A 69 14.14 19.92 -6.47
C SER A 69 14.88 19.86 -7.81
N LYS A 70 16.05 19.23 -7.84
CA LYS A 70 16.86 19.09 -9.06
C LYS A 70 16.36 17.96 -9.96
N LEU A 71 15.78 16.90 -9.38
CA LEU A 71 15.38 15.67 -10.08
C LEU A 71 13.95 15.25 -9.67
N PRO A 72 12.93 16.09 -9.90
CA PRO A 72 11.57 15.84 -9.40
C PRO A 72 10.90 14.60 -10.00
N LEU A 73 11.36 14.12 -11.16
CA LEU A 73 10.84 12.91 -11.82
C LEU A 73 11.75 11.69 -11.62
N ALA A 74 13.07 11.88 -11.77
CA ALA A 74 14.01 10.76 -11.73
C ALA A 74 14.17 10.17 -10.32
N LEU A 75 14.09 10.98 -9.26
CA LEU A 75 14.26 10.49 -7.90
C LEU A 75 13.06 9.65 -7.43
N PRO A 76 11.78 10.08 -7.59
CA PRO A 76 10.64 9.21 -7.28
C PRO A 76 10.63 7.92 -8.11
N GLU A 77 11.02 7.99 -9.38
CA GLU A 77 11.10 6.81 -10.26
C GLU A 77 12.18 5.83 -9.78
N LEU A 78 13.36 6.34 -9.41
CA LEU A 78 14.44 5.52 -8.84
C LEU A 78 14.01 4.84 -7.55
N VAL A 79 13.38 5.58 -6.63
CA VAL A 79 12.89 5.03 -5.36
C VAL A 79 11.81 3.97 -5.62
N SER A 80 10.90 4.21 -6.56
CA SER A 80 9.85 3.25 -6.93
C SER A 80 10.45 1.98 -7.52
N ASN A 81 11.41 2.10 -8.44
CA ASN A 81 12.11 0.96 -9.03
C ASN A 81 12.97 0.21 -7.99
N TYR A 82 13.61 0.92 -7.06
CA TYR A 82 14.35 0.32 -5.96
C TYR A 82 13.42 -0.46 -5.00
N MET A 83 12.26 0.09 -4.66
CA MET A 83 11.23 -0.59 -3.89
C MET A 83 10.73 -1.85 -4.62
N LEU A 84 10.52 -1.78 -5.93
CA LEU A 84 10.17 -2.93 -6.78
C LEU A 84 11.29 -3.98 -6.85
N TYR A 85 12.55 -3.56 -6.78
CA TYR A 85 13.71 -4.44 -6.79
C TYR A 85 13.88 -5.19 -5.46
N LEU A 86 13.71 -4.48 -4.33
CA LEU A 86 13.84 -5.08 -3.00
C LEU A 86 12.69 -6.01 -2.64
N GLN A 87 11.47 -5.66 -3.07
CA GLN A 87 10.29 -6.43 -2.71
C GLN A 87 9.93 -7.41 -3.82
N PRO A 88 9.99 -8.73 -3.56
CA PRO A 88 9.66 -9.72 -4.58
C PRO A 88 8.20 -9.56 -5.01
N LYS A 89 7.98 -9.62 -6.33
CA LYS A 89 6.63 -9.55 -6.91
C LYS A 89 5.77 -10.67 -6.34
N ARG A 90 4.58 -10.32 -5.86
CA ARG A 90 3.60 -11.28 -5.36
C ARG A 90 2.48 -11.42 -6.37
N GLN A 91 2.42 -12.57 -7.04
CA GLN A 91 1.35 -12.84 -8.00
C GLN A 91 0.27 -13.66 -7.31
N ILE A 92 -0.97 -13.20 -7.42
CA ILE A 92 -2.13 -13.91 -6.90
C ILE A 92 -3.02 -14.24 -8.07
N ILE A 93 -3.30 -15.52 -8.25
CA ILE A 93 -4.10 -16.02 -9.36
C ILE A 93 -5.33 -16.69 -8.76
N ILE A 94 -6.52 -16.24 -9.16
CA ILE A 94 -7.79 -16.87 -8.78
C ILE A 94 -8.36 -17.51 -10.04
N ALA A 95 -8.52 -18.83 -10.02
CA ALA A 95 -9.22 -19.57 -11.07
C ALA A 95 -10.66 -19.82 -10.60
N GLY A 96 -11.63 -19.19 -11.25
CA GLY A 96 -13.02 -19.19 -10.78
C GLY A 96 -13.93 -18.33 -11.64
N ASP A 97 -15.22 -18.69 -11.72
CA ASP A 97 -16.21 -17.87 -12.42
C ASP A 97 -16.38 -16.53 -11.70
N ARG A 98 -16.22 -15.41 -12.41
CA ARG A 98 -16.36 -14.07 -11.85
C ARG A 98 -17.69 -13.88 -11.10
N GLU A 99 -18.76 -14.52 -11.57
CA GLU A 99 -20.08 -14.34 -10.99
C GLU A 99 -20.37 -15.24 -9.79
N SER A 100 -19.57 -16.28 -9.58
CA SER A 100 -19.78 -17.22 -8.48
C SER A 100 -19.39 -16.62 -7.13
N GLU A 101 -20.14 -17.00 -6.09
CA GLU A 101 -19.99 -16.45 -4.74
C GLU A 101 -18.62 -16.79 -4.14
N ASP A 102 -18.12 -17.99 -4.35
CA ASP A 102 -16.80 -18.43 -3.89
C ASP A 102 -15.66 -17.60 -4.50
N THR A 103 -15.74 -17.27 -5.79
CA THR A 103 -14.76 -16.38 -6.45
C THR A 103 -14.83 -14.96 -5.88
N LYS A 104 -16.03 -14.42 -5.68
CA LYS A 104 -16.25 -13.09 -5.08
C LYS A 104 -15.66 -13.01 -3.67
N GLN A 105 -15.81 -14.07 -2.87
CA GLN A 105 -15.22 -14.17 -1.53
C GLN A 105 -13.69 -14.15 -1.55
N LEU A 106 -13.05 -14.93 -2.44
CA LEU A 106 -11.60 -14.92 -2.57
C LEU A 106 -11.07 -13.57 -3.06
N LEU A 107 -11.75 -12.95 -4.03
CA LEU A 107 -11.40 -11.60 -4.50
C LEU A 107 -11.49 -10.56 -3.38
N LYS A 108 -12.57 -10.61 -2.58
CA LYS A 108 -12.75 -9.72 -1.43
C LYS A 108 -11.63 -9.89 -0.40
N CYS A 109 -11.24 -11.14 -0.11
CA CYS A 109 -10.11 -11.45 0.76
C CYS A 109 -8.80 -10.85 0.23
N VAL A 110 -8.53 -10.93 -1.07
CA VAL A 110 -7.32 -10.32 -1.64
C VAL A 110 -7.36 -8.80 -1.56
N HIS A 111 -8.52 -8.19 -1.80
CA HIS A 111 -8.69 -6.74 -1.76
C HIS A 111 -8.65 -6.15 -0.35
N SER A 112 -9.01 -6.92 0.68
CA SER A 112 -8.89 -6.47 2.08
C SER A 112 -7.45 -6.46 2.61
N HIS A 113 -6.49 -7.06 1.89
CA HIS A 113 -5.09 -7.11 2.27
C HIS A 113 -4.23 -6.13 1.44
N PHE A 114 -3.59 -5.19 2.12
CA PHE A 114 -2.54 -4.37 1.52
C PHE A 114 -1.29 -5.22 1.31
N ILE A 115 -0.94 -5.47 0.05
CA ILE A 115 0.20 -6.29 -0.35
C ILE A 115 1.01 -5.47 -1.36
N PRO A 116 2.17 -4.93 -0.97
CA PRO A 116 3.05 -4.21 -1.89
C PRO A 116 3.40 -5.06 -3.11
N ASN A 117 3.47 -4.43 -4.29
CA ASN A 117 3.86 -5.05 -5.57
C ASN A 117 3.05 -6.31 -5.94
N LYS A 118 1.80 -6.40 -5.47
CA LYS A 118 0.86 -7.46 -5.82
C LYS A 118 0.36 -7.30 -7.25
N VAL A 119 0.31 -8.40 -7.99
CA VAL A 119 -0.45 -8.53 -9.23
C VAL A 119 -1.55 -9.57 -9.02
N LEU A 120 -2.82 -9.15 -9.09
CA LEU A 120 -3.97 -10.05 -9.00
C LEU A 120 -4.49 -10.37 -10.40
N MET A 121 -4.66 -11.65 -10.70
CA MET A 121 -5.18 -12.18 -11.96
C MET A 121 -6.39 -13.07 -11.68
N LEU A 122 -7.47 -12.86 -12.43
CA LEU A 122 -8.66 -13.71 -12.40
C LEU A 122 -8.73 -14.51 -13.70
N CYS A 123 -8.58 -15.82 -13.59
CA CYS A 123 -8.79 -16.77 -14.66
C CYS A 123 -10.24 -17.26 -14.60
N ASP A 124 -11.13 -16.58 -15.33
CA ASP A 124 -12.57 -16.87 -15.36
C ASP A 124 -12.93 -18.09 -16.22
N GLY A 125 -11.93 -18.78 -16.76
CA GLY A 125 -12.10 -19.96 -17.60
C GLY A 125 -12.64 -19.64 -18.99
N LYS A 126 -12.73 -18.36 -19.38
CA LYS A 126 -13.12 -17.99 -20.74
C LYS A 126 -11.92 -18.15 -21.68
N PRO A 127 -12.02 -19.01 -22.71
CA PRO A 127 -10.91 -19.33 -23.59
C PRO A 127 -10.42 -18.11 -24.39
N ASP A 128 -11.31 -17.16 -24.68
CA ASP A 128 -10.97 -15.91 -25.40
C ASP A 128 -10.44 -14.79 -24.50
N SER A 129 -10.22 -15.07 -23.20
CA SER A 129 -9.69 -14.05 -22.29
C SER A 129 -8.23 -13.71 -22.64
N PHE A 130 -7.87 -12.43 -22.49
CA PHE A 130 -6.50 -11.96 -22.71
C PHE A 130 -5.47 -12.79 -21.93
N LEU A 131 -5.80 -13.17 -20.68
CA LEU A 131 -4.94 -13.96 -19.83
C LEU A 131 -4.74 -15.39 -20.37
N ALA A 132 -5.80 -16.05 -20.86
CA ALA A 132 -5.71 -17.37 -21.47
C ALA A 132 -4.82 -17.37 -22.72
N SER A 133 -4.87 -16.29 -23.52
CA SER A 133 -4.08 -16.18 -24.76
C SER A 133 -2.59 -15.91 -24.56
N LYS A 134 -2.15 -15.49 -23.37
CA LYS A 134 -0.79 -14.97 -23.14
C LYS A 134 0.13 -15.89 -22.38
N GLN A 135 -0.37 -16.98 -21.76
CA GLN A 135 0.49 -17.87 -20.97
C GLN A 135 -0.06 -19.29 -20.81
N THR A 136 0.73 -20.27 -21.21
CA THR A 136 0.43 -21.72 -21.07
C THR A 136 0.28 -22.16 -19.62
N ILE A 137 0.91 -21.45 -18.67
CA ILE A 137 0.84 -21.81 -17.24
C ILE A 137 -0.59 -21.74 -16.68
N PHE A 138 -1.47 -20.91 -17.27
CA PHE A 138 -2.87 -20.81 -16.87
C PHE A 138 -3.69 -22.07 -17.18
N GLU A 139 -3.22 -22.93 -18.09
CA GLU A 139 -3.84 -24.25 -18.33
C GLU A 139 -3.67 -25.18 -17.12
N THR A 140 -2.56 -25.03 -16.37
CA THR A 140 -2.29 -25.81 -15.15
C THR A 140 -2.91 -25.22 -13.88
N LEU A 141 -3.19 -23.92 -13.89
CA LEU A 141 -3.81 -23.16 -12.80
C LEU A 141 -5.33 -23.17 -12.93
N ALA A 142 -5.90 -24.37 -12.92
CA ALA A 142 -7.33 -24.59 -13.04
C ALA A 142 -8.03 -24.67 -11.68
N ARG A 143 -9.34 -24.45 -11.67
CA ARG A 143 -10.22 -24.78 -10.54
C ARG A 143 -9.94 -26.19 -10.01
N LYS A 144 -9.82 -26.36 -8.70
CA LYS A 144 -9.64 -27.66 -8.04
C LYS A 144 -10.92 -28.03 -7.28
N GLY A 145 -11.39 -29.26 -7.49
CA GLY A 145 -12.60 -29.77 -6.84
C GLY A 145 -13.87 -28.99 -7.22
N GLY A 146 -13.93 -28.41 -8.42
CA GLY A 146 -15.08 -27.64 -8.90
C GLY A 146 -15.29 -26.27 -8.24
N LYS A 147 -14.40 -25.86 -7.32
CA LYS A 147 -14.48 -24.58 -6.61
C LYS A 147 -13.49 -23.56 -7.14
N ALA A 148 -13.76 -22.29 -6.89
CA ALA A 148 -12.78 -21.22 -7.07
C ALA A 148 -11.49 -21.55 -6.30
N THR A 149 -10.35 -21.35 -6.93
CA THR A 149 -9.05 -21.75 -6.40
C THR A 149 -8.05 -20.62 -6.51
N ALA A 150 -7.40 -20.26 -5.40
CA ALA A 150 -6.36 -19.26 -5.36
C ALA A 150 -4.96 -19.90 -5.32
N TYR A 151 -4.03 -19.25 -6.00
CA TYR A 151 -2.61 -19.56 -6.04
C TYR A 151 -1.83 -18.30 -5.69
N VAL A 152 -0.90 -18.39 -4.73
CA VAL A 152 -0.04 -17.27 -4.35
C VAL A 152 1.38 -17.63 -4.76
N CYS A 153 1.91 -16.90 -5.74
CA CYS A 153 3.24 -17.13 -6.30
C CYS A 153 4.21 -16.02 -5.92
N GLN A 154 5.41 -16.44 -5.51
CA GLN A 154 6.51 -15.56 -5.09
C GLN A 154 7.83 -16.24 -5.45
N ASN A 155 8.81 -15.46 -5.95
CA ASN A 155 10.13 -15.99 -6.33
C ASN A 155 10.05 -17.22 -7.25
N TYR A 156 9.25 -17.13 -8.31
CA TYR A 156 9.04 -18.21 -9.30
C TYR A 156 8.42 -19.51 -8.75
N THR A 157 7.95 -19.51 -7.51
CA THR A 157 7.31 -20.67 -6.87
C THR A 157 5.89 -20.32 -6.45
N CYS A 158 4.92 -21.20 -6.75
CA CYS A 158 3.54 -21.04 -6.30
C CYS A 158 3.24 -21.88 -5.07
N SER A 159 2.37 -21.37 -4.20
CA SER A 159 1.79 -22.12 -3.09
C SER A 159 0.96 -23.31 -3.59
N LEU A 160 0.66 -24.23 -2.68
CA LEU A 160 -0.42 -25.18 -2.92
C LEU A 160 -1.75 -24.43 -3.17
N PRO A 161 -2.64 -24.98 -4.03
CA PRO A 161 -3.94 -24.38 -4.31
C PRO A 161 -4.81 -24.34 -3.04
N VAL A 162 -5.44 -23.20 -2.79
CA VAL A 162 -6.40 -23.04 -1.69
C VAL A 162 -7.78 -22.65 -2.23
N ASN A 163 -8.84 -23.14 -1.60
CA ASN A 163 -10.22 -22.92 -2.02
C ASN A 163 -11.11 -22.33 -0.91
N THR A 164 -10.51 -21.87 0.19
CA THR A 164 -11.21 -21.18 1.28
C THR A 164 -10.54 -19.85 1.59
N VAL A 165 -11.31 -18.93 2.16
CA VAL A 165 -10.83 -17.60 2.54
C VAL A 165 -9.77 -17.70 3.62
N GLU A 166 -9.99 -18.53 4.65
CA GLU A 166 -9.09 -18.65 5.80
C GLU A 166 -7.71 -19.20 5.38
N ALA A 167 -7.69 -20.13 4.42
CA ALA A 167 -6.46 -20.66 3.88
C ALA A 167 -5.72 -19.62 3.02
N LEU A 168 -6.45 -18.80 2.27
CA LEU A 168 -5.89 -17.70 1.49
C LEU A 168 -5.32 -16.60 2.40
N GLU A 169 -6.05 -16.17 3.43
CA GLU A 169 -5.57 -15.16 4.40
C GLU A 169 -4.23 -15.56 5.01
N ARG A 170 -4.05 -16.84 5.40
CA ARG A 170 -2.78 -17.34 5.92
C ARG A 170 -1.62 -17.22 4.94
N LEU A 171 -1.87 -17.31 3.63
CA LEU A 171 -0.85 -17.12 2.60
C LEU A 171 -0.55 -15.63 2.36
N LEU A 172 -1.54 -14.75 2.53
CA LEU A 172 -1.42 -13.31 2.31
C LEU A 172 -0.75 -12.56 3.47
N SER A 173 -0.90 -13.06 4.69
CA SER A 173 -0.34 -12.45 5.91
C SER A 173 1.13 -12.78 6.19
N ARG A 174 1.78 -13.55 5.31
CA ARG A 174 3.23 -13.80 5.34
C ARG A 174 4.00 -12.71 4.62
#